data_AF-A0A0V0J5W7-F1
#
_entry.id   AF-A0A0V0J5W7-F1
#
_cell.length_a   1.000
_cell.length_b   1.000
_cell.length_c   1.000
_cell.angle_alpha   90.00
_cell.angle_beta   90.00
_cell.angle_gamma   90.00
#
_symmetry.space_group_name_H-M   'P 1'
#
loop_
_entity.id
_entity.type
_entity.pdbx_description
1 polymer ?
#
loop_
_entity_poly.entity_id
_entity_poly.type
_entity_poly.pdbx_seq_one_letter_code
_entity_poly.pdbx_strand_id
1 'polypeptide(L)'
;TTAIGQTEAQTSTSDNGFSNPDPPTRKCQDLRKENSISLPGTCTLIQALLPEAPSNLFLDKETFYYIRGTFISRLDNGLRIAFSQEKDGSKYRVQAKFCQPYTFFSVGWKMDNFQSKMGSSRITQFVEPVRNVVRSNRFCIQPEYSFPLLRCSNENSTVNVECAIRLSMCRNMEHIQIYDHKKMLCEYTARRKTCGRRLVEEDTIVYSVQVTKNVIKKYDPDQYIFCASHQDSVTIQIVWGQHPSRL
;
A
#
# COMPACT_ATOMS: atom_id res chain seq x y z
N THR A 1 6.29 9.69 80.94
CA THR A 1 5.34 8.72 80.37
C THR A 1 5.90 8.28 79.04
N THR A 2 6.39 7.04 78.99
CA THR A 2 7.11 6.47 77.85
C THR A 2 6.21 5.44 77.21
N ALA A 3 6.00 5.53 75.89
CA ALA A 3 5.44 4.44 75.11
C ALA A 3 6.09 4.45 73.72
N ILE A 4 6.83 3.37 73.49
CA ILE A 4 7.50 2.94 72.27
C ILE A 4 6.45 2.24 71.40
N GLY A 5 6.55 2.39 70.08
CA GLY A 5 5.73 1.65 69.13
C GLY A 5 6.06 1.99 67.68
N GLN A 6 7.28 1.64 67.25
CA GLN A 6 7.59 1.49 65.83
C GLN A 6 7.02 0.15 65.35
N THR A 7 6.21 0.17 64.30
CA THR A 7 5.83 -1.01 63.54
C THR A 7 6.25 -0.76 62.10
N GLU A 8 7.28 -1.50 61.68
CA GLU A 8 7.69 -1.64 60.28
C GLU A 8 6.62 -2.45 59.53
N ALA A 9 6.08 -1.89 58.45
CA ALA A 9 5.33 -2.64 57.46
C ALA A 9 6.16 -2.67 56.17
N GLN A 10 6.87 -3.79 55.97
CA GLN A 10 7.45 -4.16 54.68
C GLN A 10 6.32 -4.22 53.65
N THR A 11 6.31 -3.26 52.73
CA THR A 11 5.45 -3.32 51.56
C THR A 11 6.25 -3.95 50.44
N SER A 12 5.91 -5.18 50.10
CA SER A 12 6.45 -5.92 48.96
C SER A 12 6.24 -5.12 47.68
N THR A 13 7.33 -4.77 47.01
CA THR A 13 7.32 -4.33 45.61
C THR A 13 6.90 -5.53 44.76
N SER A 14 5.59 -5.59 44.47
CA SER A 14 5.09 -6.41 43.37
C SER A 14 5.62 -5.81 42.07
N ASP A 15 6.55 -6.52 41.44
CA ASP A 15 6.93 -6.33 40.04
C ASP A 15 5.67 -6.48 39.18
N ASN A 16 4.99 -5.36 38.93
CA ASN A 16 4.03 -5.26 37.85
C ASN A 16 4.85 -5.20 36.55
N GLY A 17 5.24 -6.39 36.09
CA GLY A 17 5.70 -6.59 34.73
C GLY A 17 4.67 -6.00 33.78
N PHE A 18 5.01 -4.86 33.18
CA PHE A 18 4.32 -4.35 32.02
C PHE A 18 4.50 -5.38 30.91
N SER A 19 3.56 -6.33 30.86
CA SER A 19 3.34 -7.16 29.70
C SER A 19 2.84 -6.21 28.63
N ASN A 20 3.76 -5.70 27.81
CA ASN A 20 3.37 -5.10 26.54
C ASN A 20 2.52 -6.16 25.85
N PRO A 21 1.24 -5.89 25.52
CA PRO A 21 0.46 -6.83 24.76
C PRO A 21 1.24 -7.09 23.47
N ASP A 22 1.56 -8.35 23.22
CA ASP A 22 2.14 -8.75 21.95
C ASP A 22 1.29 -8.13 20.85
N PRO A 23 1.91 -7.47 19.84
CA PRO A 23 1.15 -6.88 18.77
C PRO A 23 0.28 -7.97 18.16
N PRO A 24 -1.03 -7.74 17.97
CA PRO A 24 -1.92 -8.76 17.46
C PRO A 24 -1.34 -9.30 16.15
N THR A 25 -1.14 -10.62 16.10
CA THR A 25 -0.66 -11.32 14.90
C THR A 25 -1.77 -11.22 13.85
N ARG A 26 -1.84 -10.10 13.13
CA ARG A 26 -2.88 -9.86 12.11
C ARG A 26 -2.75 -10.92 11.03
N LYS A 27 -3.84 -11.63 10.73
CA LYS A 27 -3.84 -12.63 9.66
C LYS A 27 -3.87 -11.91 8.33
N CYS A 28 -3.23 -12.49 7.32
CA CYS A 28 -3.18 -11.93 5.97
C CYS A 28 -4.58 -11.64 5.37
N GLN A 29 -5.58 -12.44 5.75
CA GLN A 29 -6.96 -12.26 5.32
C GLN A 29 -7.60 -10.97 5.87
N ASP A 30 -7.19 -10.54 7.07
CA ASP A 30 -7.70 -9.32 7.70
C ASP A 30 -7.26 -8.10 6.91
N LEU A 31 -6.00 -8.06 6.46
CA LEU A 31 -5.45 -6.97 5.64
C LEU A 31 -6.20 -6.77 4.31
N ARG A 32 -6.72 -7.84 3.71
CA ARG A 32 -7.56 -7.73 2.51
C ARG A 32 -8.92 -7.10 2.79
N LYS A 33 -9.52 -7.41 3.93
CA LYS A 33 -10.79 -6.79 4.35
C LYS A 33 -10.59 -5.31 4.71
N GLU A 34 -9.46 -5.01 5.34
CA GLU A 34 -9.08 -3.65 5.73
C GLU A 34 -8.82 -2.74 4.52
N ASN A 35 -8.36 -3.31 3.40
CA ASN A 35 -8.15 -2.65 2.12
C ASN A 35 -9.25 -3.03 1.13
N SER A 36 -10.43 -2.44 1.28
CA SER A 36 -11.61 -2.80 0.49
C SER A 36 -12.23 -1.60 -0.22
N ILE A 37 -12.90 -1.90 -1.33
CA ILE A 37 -13.77 -0.96 -2.03
C ILE A 37 -15.15 -1.59 -2.10
N SER A 38 -16.17 -0.87 -1.67
CA SER A 38 -17.55 -1.34 -1.64
C SER A 38 -18.50 -0.29 -2.23
N LEU A 39 -19.67 -0.73 -2.68
CA LEU A 39 -20.69 0.13 -3.31
C LEU A 39 -21.97 0.16 -2.45
N PRO A 40 -21.98 0.83 -1.28
CA PRO A 40 -23.21 1.03 -0.52
C PRO A 40 -24.14 2.02 -1.24
N GLY A 41 -25.13 1.50 -1.96
CA GLY A 41 -26.11 2.30 -2.70
C GLY A 41 -25.50 3.00 -3.91
N THR A 42 -25.63 4.32 -3.99
CA THR A 42 -25.10 5.14 -5.10
C THR A 42 -23.68 5.66 -4.87
N CYS A 43 -23.08 5.34 -3.72
CA CYS A 43 -21.75 5.81 -3.36
C CYS A 43 -20.75 4.65 -3.36
N THR A 44 -19.51 4.96 -3.73
CA THR A 44 -18.36 4.08 -3.49
C THR A 44 -17.73 4.46 -2.16
N LEU A 45 -17.57 3.46 -1.28
CA LEU A 45 -16.81 3.56 -0.04
C LEU A 45 -15.47 2.85 -0.24
N ILE A 46 -14.40 3.63 -0.12
CA ILE A 46 -13.02 3.18 -0.21
C ILE A 46 -12.48 3.13 1.22
N GLN A 47 -11.96 1.98 1.63
CA GLN A 47 -11.29 1.80 2.91
C GLN A 47 -9.86 1.30 2.68
N ALA A 48 -8.91 1.89 3.40
CA ALA A 48 -7.52 1.47 3.36
C ALA A 48 -6.87 1.53 4.74
N LEU A 49 -5.87 0.69 4.93
CA LEU A 49 -4.97 0.78 6.08
C LEU A 49 -3.59 1.24 5.59
N LEU A 50 -3.28 2.51 5.82
CA LEU A 50 -2.10 3.16 5.28
C LEU A 50 -1.00 3.27 6.35
N PRO A 51 0.28 3.18 5.96
CA PRO A 51 1.40 3.36 6.90
C PRO A 51 1.54 4.82 7.36
N GLU A 52 0.94 5.78 6.66
CA GLU A 52 0.99 7.21 6.96
C GLU A 52 -0.31 7.89 6.56
N ALA A 53 -0.55 9.09 7.10
CA ALA A 53 -1.65 9.93 6.68
C ALA A 53 -1.48 10.33 5.19
N PRO A 54 -2.54 10.23 4.36
CA PRO A 54 -2.45 10.57 2.95
C PRO A 54 -2.51 12.09 2.73
N SER A 55 -1.67 12.60 1.83
CA SER A 55 -1.68 14.00 1.39
C SER A 55 -2.48 14.21 0.11
N ASN A 56 -2.58 13.18 -0.74
CA ASN A 56 -3.42 13.18 -1.93
C ASN A 56 -4.14 11.84 -2.10
N LEU A 57 -5.35 11.93 -2.67
CA LEU A 57 -6.12 10.81 -3.15
C LEU A 57 -6.21 10.92 -4.68
N PHE A 58 -5.98 9.81 -5.37
CA PHE A 58 -6.10 9.71 -6.81
C PHE A 58 -7.23 8.74 -7.14
N LEU A 59 -8.16 9.17 -7.98
CA LEU A 59 -9.17 8.31 -8.59
C LEU A 59 -8.86 8.27 -10.08
N ASP A 60 -8.29 7.15 -10.55
CA ASP A 60 -7.62 7.04 -11.84
C ASP A 60 -6.58 8.16 -12.05
N LYS A 61 -6.85 9.09 -12.97
CA LYS A 61 -5.97 10.23 -13.28
C LYS A 61 -6.34 11.50 -12.53
N GLU A 62 -7.51 11.55 -11.90
CA GLU A 62 -7.95 12.73 -11.15
C GLU A 62 -7.24 12.79 -9.80
N THR A 63 -6.81 14.00 -9.41
CA THR A 63 -6.10 14.26 -8.16
C THR A 63 -6.96 15.09 -7.21
N PHE A 64 -7.17 14.56 -6.02
CA PHE A 64 -7.79 15.25 -4.90
C PHE A 64 -6.74 15.62 -3.86
N TYR A 65 -6.77 16.86 -3.39
CA TYR A 65 -5.83 17.40 -2.42
C TYR A 65 -6.46 17.43 -1.03
N TYR A 66 -5.72 16.96 -0.02
CA TYR A 66 -6.19 17.02 1.35
C TYR A 66 -6.13 18.46 1.87
N ILE A 67 -7.28 19.04 2.20
CA ILE A 67 -7.42 20.41 2.71
C ILE A 67 -8.42 20.39 3.86
N ARG A 68 -7.93 20.68 5.08
CA ARG A 68 -8.76 20.85 6.29
C ARG A 68 -9.74 19.68 6.53
N GLY A 69 -9.29 18.43 6.41
CA GLY A 69 -10.13 17.26 6.68
C GLY A 69 -10.93 16.74 5.48
N THR A 70 -10.79 17.33 4.30
CA THR A 70 -11.53 16.93 3.10
C THR A 70 -10.60 16.80 1.90
N PHE A 71 -10.89 15.85 1.01
CA PHE A 71 -10.22 15.73 -0.27
C PHE A 71 -10.96 16.55 -1.33
N ILE A 72 -10.26 17.47 -2.00
CA ILE A 72 -10.88 18.44 -2.94
C ILE A 72 -10.20 18.35 -4.31
N SER A 73 -11.00 18.20 -5.38
CA SER A 73 -10.55 18.32 -6.77
C SER A 73 -10.36 19.78 -7.14
N ARG A 74 -9.25 20.11 -7.82
CA ARG A 74 -9.02 21.46 -8.37
C ARG A 74 -9.61 21.65 -9.76
N LEU A 75 -10.01 20.57 -10.43
CA LEU A 75 -10.48 20.60 -11.81
C LEU A 75 -12.01 20.63 -11.87
N ASP A 76 -12.68 19.92 -10.96
CA ASP A 76 -14.13 19.75 -10.98
C ASP A 76 -14.86 20.69 -10.00
N ASN A 77 -14.68 22.00 -10.18
CA ASN A 77 -15.35 23.04 -9.37
C ASN A 77 -15.25 22.84 -7.85
N GLY A 78 -14.16 22.25 -7.37
CA GLY A 78 -13.98 21.98 -5.94
C GLY A 78 -14.75 20.76 -5.44
N LEU A 79 -15.02 19.76 -6.30
CA LEU A 79 -15.62 18.48 -5.92
C LEU A 79 -14.95 17.92 -4.66
N ARG A 80 -15.78 17.57 -3.68
CA ARG A 80 -15.35 17.15 -2.35
C ARG A 80 -15.60 15.67 -2.16
N ILE A 81 -14.61 14.98 -1.61
CA ILE A 81 -14.70 13.61 -1.14
C ILE A 81 -14.75 13.64 0.38
N ALA A 82 -15.84 13.10 0.93
CA ALA A 82 -15.95 12.93 2.37
C ALA A 82 -14.88 11.93 2.83
N PHE A 83 -14.10 12.33 3.83
CA PHE A 83 -12.94 11.60 4.28
C PHE A 83 -12.89 11.54 5.80
N SER A 84 -12.52 10.38 6.34
CA SER A 84 -12.17 10.22 7.74
C SER A 84 -10.86 9.42 7.84
N GLN A 85 -10.12 9.70 8.90
CA GLN A 85 -8.94 8.94 9.26
C GLN A 85 -8.87 8.79 10.78
N GLU A 86 -8.40 7.64 11.21
CA GLU A 86 -8.09 7.36 12.60
C GLU A 86 -6.76 6.61 12.70
N LYS A 87 -6.08 6.78 13.83
CA LYS A 87 -4.83 6.08 14.08
C LYS A 87 -5.15 4.68 14.58
N ASP A 88 -4.61 3.66 13.90
CA ASP A 88 -4.76 2.24 14.23
C ASP A 88 -3.35 1.66 14.46
N GLY A 89 -2.90 1.71 15.72
CA GLY A 89 -1.54 1.35 16.10
C GLY A 89 -0.48 2.24 15.44
N SER A 90 0.41 1.65 14.64
CA SER A 90 1.43 2.36 13.86
C SER A 90 0.92 2.88 12.51
N LYS A 91 -0.32 2.55 12.14
CA LYS A 91 -0.92 2.84 10.83
C LYS A 91 -2.11 3.80 10.97
N TYR A 92 -2.70 4.14 9.84
CA TYR A 92 -3.90 4.96 9.71
C TYR A 92 -4.98 4.18 8.99
N ARG A 93 -6.12 3.99 9.65
CA ARG A 93 -7.32 3.51 8.97
C ARG A 93 -8.01 4.70 8.36
N VAL A 94 -8.21 4.65 7.05
CA VAL A 94 -8.82 5.75 6.29
C VAL A 94 -10.06 5.28 5.55
N GLN A 95 -11.03 6.18 5.44
CA GLN A 95 -12.23 5.98 4.64
C GLN A 95 -12.47 7.19 3.76
N ALA A 96 -12.75 6.95 2.48
CA ALA A 96 -13.19 7.96 1.54
C ALA A 96 -14.52 7.53 0.91
N LYS A 97 -15.51 8.44 0.91
CA LYS A 97 -16.82 8.20 0.33
C LYS A 97 -17.03 9.12 -0.87
N PHE A 98 -17.24 8.49 -2.03
CA PHE A 98 -17.44 9.16 -3.31
C PHE A 98 -18.82 8.82 -3.86
N CYS A 99 -19.66 9.83 -4.12
CA CYS A 99 -21.09 9.62 -4.46
C CYS A 99 -21.48 10.11 -5.87
N GLN A 100 -20.52 10.19 -6.78
CA GLN A 100 -20.80 10.61 -8.16
C GLN A 100 -21.03 9.42 -9.10
N PRO A 101 -21.73 9.63 -10.24
CA PRO A 101 -21.93 8.60 -11.26
C PRO A 101 -20.63 8.15 -11.93
N TYR A 102 -19.54 8.89 -11.75
CA TYR A 102 -18.22 8.49 -12.22
C TYR A 102 -17.71 7.28 -11.46
N THR A 103 -17.49 6.21 -12.21
CA THR A 103 -16.87 5.00 -11.70
C THR A 103 -15.40 5.01 -12.08
N PHE A 104 -14.51 5.02 -11.10
CA PHE A 104 -13.06 4.87 -11.29
C PHE A 104 -12.67 3.39 -11.28
N PHE A 105 -11.49 3.07 -11.81
CA PHE A 105 -10.92 1.71 -11.78
C PHE A 105 -9.87 1.56 -10.68
N SER A 106 -9.08 2.59 -10.46
CA SER A 106 -7.94 2.60 -9.55
C SER A 106 -8.06 3.71 -8.52
N VAL A 107 -7.61 3.41 -7.32
CA VAL A 107 -7.45 4.35 -6.22
C VAL A 107 -5.98 4.41 -5.87
N GLY A 108 -5.41 5.60 -5.78
CA GLY A 108 -4.04 5.82 -5.34
C GLY A 108 -3.99 6.72 -4.11
N TRP A 109 -3.28 6.29 -3.07
CA TRP A 109 -2.99 7.08 -1.88
C TRP A 109 -1.54 7.55 -1.92
N LYS A 110 -1.33 8.86 -1.93
CA LYS A 110 0.02 9.43 -1.82
C LYS A 110 0.27 9.87 -0.39
N MET A 111 1.47 9.57 0.10
CA MET A 111 1.97 9.99 1.41
C MET A 111 3.32 10.67 1.22
N ASP A 112 3.66 11.60 2.11
CA ASP A 112 4.77 12.54 1.90
C ASP A 112 6.15 11.87 1.92
N ASN A 113 6.30 10.78 2.67
CA ASN A 113 7.57 10.06 2.77
C ASN A 113 7.76 9.03 1.65
N PHE A 114 6.74 8.78 0.83
CA PHE A 114 6.83 7.85 -0.30
C PHE A 114 7.18 8.65 -1.56
N GLN A 115 8.45 8.99 -1.69
CA GLN A 115 8.94 9.75 -2.83
C GLN A 115 9.56 8.83 -3.88
N SER A 116 9.30 9.13 -5.15
CA SER A 116 10.08 8.60 -6.28
C SER A 116 10.47 9.72 -7.20
N LYS A 117 11.54 9.51 -7.97
CA LYS A 117 11.95 10.45 -9.04
C LYS A 117 10.84 10.71 -10.06
N MET A 118 9.91 9.77 -10.21
CA MET A 118 8.76 9.89 -11.11
C MET A 118 7.51 10.49 -10.45
N GLY A 119 7.50 10.75 -9.13
CA GLY A 119 6.33 11.26 -8.41
C GLY A 119 5.13 10.30 -8.40
N SER A 120 5.37 9.02 -8.70
CA SER A 120 4.38 7.98 -8.92
C SER A 120 4.20 7.02 -7.74
N SER A 121 4.99 7.17 -6.67
CA SER A 121 4.85 6.32 -5.48
C SER A 121 3.53 6.59 -4.76
N ARG A 122 2.58 5.67 -4.89
CA ARG A 122 1.24 5.74 -4.30
C ARG A 122 0.79 4.34 -3.94
N ILE A 123 0.26 4.12 -2.74
CA ILE A 123 -0.37 2.84 -2.41
C ILE A 123 -1.65 2.73 -3.25
N THR A 124 -1.72 1.71 -4.10
CA THR A 124 -2.83 1.54 -5.05
C THR A 124 -3.79 0.45 -4.63
N GLN A 125 -5.09 0.68 -4.83
CA GLN A 125 -6.16 -0.30 -4.74
C GLN A 125 -6.95 -0.30 -6.06
N PHE A 126 -7.56 -1.42 -6.43
CA PHE A 126 -8.33 -1.52 -7.66
C PHE A 126 -9.77 -1.94 -7.36
N VAL A 127 -10.72 -1.33 -8.07
CA VAL A 127 -12.13 -1.70 -8.02
C VAL A 127 -12.29 -3.00 -8.81
N GLU A 128 -12.41 -4.12 -8.09
CA GLU A 128 -12.50 -5.50 -8.60
C GLU A 128 -11.69 -5.74 -9.90
N PRO A 129 -10.39 -6.09 -9.79
CA PRO A 129 -9.59 -6.41 -10.98
C PRO A 129 -10.10 -7.61 -11.79
N VAL A 130 -11.06 -8.39 -11.26
CA VAL A 130 -11.38 -9.75 -11.74
C VAL A 130 -12.53 -9.79 -12.76
N ARG A 131 -13.32 -8.73 -12.95
CA ARG A 131 -14.54 -8.80 -13.80
C ARG A 131 -14.71 -7.71 -14.84
N ASN A 132 -13.87 -6.68 -14.86
CA ASN A 132 -14.01 -5.58 -15.84
C ASN A 132 -12.69 -5.29 -16.58
N VAL A 133 -12.17 -6.32 -17.26
CA VAL A 133 -10.97 -6.28 -18.13
C VAL A 133 -11.02 -5.10 -19.11
N VAL A 134 -12.23 -4.70 -19.56
CA VAL A 134 -12.41 -3.58 -20.49
C VAL A 134 -11.90 -2.24 -19.91
N ARG A 135 -11.88 -2.08 -18.59
CA ARG A 135 -11.41 -0.84 -17.94
C ARG A 135 -9.91 -0.85 -17.61
N SER A 136 -9.36 -1.98 -17.18
CA SER A 136 -7.89 -2.13 -16.98
C SER A 136 -7.13 -1.91 -18.29
N ASN A 137 -7.74 -2.30 -19.42
CA ASN A 137 -7.22 -2.11 -20.77
C ASN A 137 -6.90 -0.66 -21.16
N ARG A 138 -7.25 0.36 -20.37
CA ARG A 138 -6.97 1.78 -20.64
C ARG A 138 -5.69 2.30 -19.98
N PHE A 139 -5.07 1.49 -19.12
CA PHE A 139 -3.86 1.86 -18.38
C PHE A 139 -2.63 1.21 -19.01
N CYS A 140 -1.49 1.87 -18.88
CA CYS A 140 -0.21 1.32 -19.30
C CYS A 140 0.16 0.12 -18.41
N ILE A 141 0.11 0.27 -17.07
CA ILE A 141 0.30 -0.85 -16.16
C ILE A 141 -0.97 -1.72 -16.11
N GLN A 142 -0.79 -3.04 -16.13
CA GLN A 142 -1.87 -4.04 -16.09
C GLN A 142 -1.89 -4.75 -14.72
N PRO A 143 -2.78 -4.34 -13.78
CA PRO A 143 -2.83 -4.91 -12.43
C PRO A 143 -3.16 -6.41 -12.40
N GLU A 144 -3.95 -6.90 -13.34
CA GLU A 144 -4.32 -8.32 -13.47
C GLU A 144 -3.12 -9.24 -13.71
N TYR A 145 -2.06 -8.69 -14.30
CA TYR A 145 -0.80 -9.38 -14.59
C TYR A 145 0.34 -8.94 -13.66
N SER A 146 0.07 -8.02 -12.72
CA SER A 146 1.05 -7.51 -11.75
C SER A 146 0.79 -8.13 -10.38
N PHE A 147 1.63 -9.08 -9.98
CA PHE A 147 1.37 -9.89 -8.79
C PHE A 147 2.65 -10.17 -7.98
N PRO A 148 2.47 -10.46 -6.67
CA PRO A 148 1.23 -10.35 -5.90
C PRO A 148 0.93 -8.90 -5.51
N LEU A 149 -0.33 -8.45 -5.53
CA LEU A 149 -0.68 -7.11 -4.98
C LEU A 149 -0.55 -7.03 -3.45
N LEU A 150 -0.79 -8.16 -2.77
CA LEU A 150 -0.53 -8.35 -1.35
C LEU A 150 0.04 -9.76 -1.14
N ARG A 151 1.20 -9.85 -0.48
CA ARG A 151 1.84 -11.11 -0.09
C ARG A 151 2.17 -11.11 1.39
N CYS A 152 1.76 -12.15 2.09
CA CYS A 152 2.29 -12.45 3.42
C CYS A 152 3.34 -13.54 3.28
N SER A 153 4.58 -13.24 3.70
CA SER A 153 5.70 -14.17 3.61
C SER A 153 6.12 -14.58 5.02
N ASN A 154 5.75 -15.79 5.42
CA ASN A 154 5.97 -16.27 6.79
C ASN A 154 7.34 -16.94 6.98
N GLU A 155 8.03 -17.32 5.90
CA GLU A 155 9.21 -18.19 5.95
C GLU A 155 10.32 -17.81 4.96
N ASN A 156 9.98 -17.22 3.81
CA ASN A 156 10.98 -16.83 2.81
C ASN A 156 11.46 -15.41 3.08
N SER A 157 12.77 -15.22 3.02
CA SER A 157 13.41 -13.91 2.97
C SER A 157 13.31 -13.24 1.60
N THR A 158 12.72 -13.93 0.60
CA THR A 158 12.57 -13.43 -0.77
C THR A 158 11.16 -13.66 -1.32
N VAL A 159 10.71 -12.74 -2.16
CA VAL A 159 9.43 -12.80 -2.89
C VAL A 159 9.68 -12.39 -4.33
N ASN A 160 9.17 -13.17 -5.29
CA ASN A 160 9.17 -12.75 -6.69
C ASN A 160 8.02 -11.75 -6.91
N VAL A 161 8.37 -10.61 -7.48
CA VAL A 161 7.44 -9.55 -7.86
C VAL A 161 7.39 -9.48 -9.37
N GLU A 162 6.18 -9.49 -9.91
CA GLU A 162 5.91 -9.29 -11.33
C GLU A 162 5.10 -8.01 -11.53
N CYS A 163 5.50 -7.23 -12.53
CA CYS A 163 4.80 -6.02 -12.95
C CYS A 163 4.60 -6.08 -14.45
N ALA A 164 3.39 -5.79 -14.91
CA ALA A 164 3.02 -5.92 -16.32
C ALA A 164 2.66 -4.58 -16.93
N ILE A 165 3.04 -4.39 -18.19
CA ILE A 165 2.61 -3.26 -19.01
C ILE A 165 1.95 -3.75 -20.28
N ARG A 166 1.03 -2.97 -20.83
CA ARG A 166 0.49 -3.17 -22.18
C ARG A 166 1.09 -2.16 -23.14
N LEU A 167 1.85 -2.61 -24.13
CA LEU A 167 2.65 -1.74 -25.00
C LEU A 167 1.81 -0.70 -25.74
N SER A 168 0.67 -1.12 -26.31
CA SER A 168 -0.25 -0.21 -27.01
C SER A 168 -0.73 0.96 -26.13
N MET A 169 -0.87 0.75 -24.82
CA MET A 169 -1.28 1.78 -23.85
C MET A 169 -0.10 2.57 -23.28
N CYS A 170 1.13 2.07 -23.45
CA CYS A 170 2.37 2.71 -23.00
C CYS A 170 3.09 3.48 -24.12
N ARG A 171 2.37 3.95 -25.14
CA ARG A 171 2.95 4.58 -26.35
C ARG A 171 4.00 3.72 -27.04
N ASN A 172 3.83 2.39 -27.01
CA ASN A 172 4.77 1.41 -27.53
C ASN A 172 6.18 1.52 -26.93
N MET A 173 6.30 2.01 -25.68
CA MET A 173 7.56 2.12 -24.98
C MET A 173 7.69 1.03 -23.92
N GLU A 174 8.72 0.20 -24.05
CA GLU A 174 9.19 -0.68 -22.98
C GLU A 174 9.99 0.13 -21.95
N HIS A 175 9.26 0.77 -21.04
CA HIS A 175 9.85 1.47 -19.90
C HIS A 175 9.15 1.04 -18.61
N ILE A 176 9.82 0.30 -17.74
CA ILE A 176 9.33 0.00 -16.40
C ILE A 176 10.41 0.23 -15.34
N GLN A 177 9.99 0.70 -14.18
CA GLN A 177 10.80 0.78 -12.98
C GLN A 177 10.09 0.02 -11.86
N ILE A 178 10.79 -0.91 -11.21
CA ILE A 178 10.33 -1.57 -9.99
C ILE A 178 11.30 -1.18 -8.88
N TYR A 179 10.79 -0.61 -7.81
CA TYR A 179 11.63 -0.06 -6.74
C TYR A 179 10.94 -0.19 -5.38
N ASP A 180 11.75 -0.26 -4.33
CA ASP A 180 11.29 -0.04 -2.96
C ASP A 180 11.60 1.41 -2.53
N HIS A 181 11.36 1.73 -1.26
CA HIS A 181 11.59 3.08 -0.72
C HIS A 181 13.03 3.59 -0.86
N LYS A 182 14.04 2.71 -0.91
CA LYS A 182 15.47 3.08 -0.91
C LYS A 182 16.23 2.66 -2.16
N LYS A 183 15.71 1.70 -2.93
CA LYS A 183 16.46 0.97 -3.94
C LYS A 183 15.64 0.74 -5.21
N MET A 184 16.29 0.99 -6.34
CA MET A 184 15.84 0.50 -7.64
C MET A 184 16.12 -1.01 -7.72
N LEU A 185 15.06 -1.80 -7.90
CA LEU A 185 15.14 -3.26 -7.98
C LEU A 185 15.21 -3.72 -9.44
N CYS A 186 14.48 -3.04 -10.32
CA CYS A 186 14.44 -3.29 -11.76
C CYS A 186 14.31 -1.96 -12.51
N GLU A 187 15.12 -1.80 -13.54
CA GLU A 187 14.97 -0.77 -14.56
C GLU A 187 15.02 -1.48 -15.92
N TYR A 188 13.91 -1.40 -16.66
CA TYR A 188 13.83 -1.86 -18.03
C TYR A 188 13.55 -0.67 -18.95
N THR A 189 14.50 -0.36 -19.82
CA THR A 189 14.48 0.71 -20.82
C THR A 189 15.23 0.22 -22.06
N ALA A 190 15.25 1.04 -23.12
CA ALA A 190 16.12 0.79 -24.28
C ALA A 190 17.61 0.65 -23.90
N ARG A 191 18.06 1.25 -22.80
CA ARG A 191 19.48 1.29 -22.39
C ARG A 191 19.82 0.35 -21.24
N ARG A 192 18.85 -0.04 -20.41
CA ARG A 192 19.05 -0.83 -19.18
C ARG A 192 18.01 -1.93 -19.09
N LYS A 193 18.43 -3.15 -18.79
CA LYS A 193 17.56 -4.34 -18.76
C LYS A 193 17.94 -5.21 -17.57
N THR A 194 17.51 -4.82 -16.37
CA THR A 194 18.02 -5.43 -15.12
C THR A 194 17.08 -6.46 -14.49
N CYS A 195 16.05 -6.88 -15.20
CA CYS A 195 14.97 -7.73 -14.71
C CYS A 195 14.54 -8.72 -15.79
N GLY A 196 13.87 -9.80 -15.36
CA GLY A 196 13.25 -10.74 -16.27
C GLY A 196 12.19 -10.05 -17.12
N ARG A 197 12.03 -10.51 -18.36
CA ARG A 197 11.02 -10.04 -19.31
C ARG A 197 10.37 -11.24 -19.98
N ARG A 198 9.05 -11.27 -20.04
CA ARG A 198 8.30 -12.23 -20.85
C ARG A 198 7.11 -11.54 -21.52
N LEU A 199 6.87 -11.87 -22.79
CA LEU A 199 5.68 -11.45 -23.50
C LEU A 199 4.52 -12.39 -23.09
N VAL A 200 3.37 -11.81 -22.83
CA VAL A 200 2.11 -12.47 -22.48
C VAL A 200 1.06 -11.89 -23.40
N GLU A 201 0.31 -12.74 -24.10
CA GLU A 201 -0.50 -12.26 -25.23
C GLU A 201 0.38 -11.51 -26.25
N GLU A 202 -0.21 -10.84 -27.25
CA GLU A 202 0.58 -10.16 -28.30
C GLU A 202 1.14 -8.79 -27.85
N ASP A 203 0.57 -8.19 -26.81
CA ASP A 203 0.79 -6.77 -26.46
C ASP A 203 1.11 -6.51 -24.98
N THR A 204 1.07 -7.55 -24.12
CA THR A 204 1.34 -7.40 -22.68
C THR A 204 2.73 -7.93 -22.34
N ILE A 205 3.56 -7.15 -21.65
CA ILE A 205 4.89 -7.57 -21.22
C ILE A 205 4.94 -7.61 -19.71
N VAL A 206 5.37 -8.74 -19.17
CA VAL A 206 5.59 -8.94 -17.74
C VAL A 206 7.07 -8.87 -17.43
N TYR A 207 7.41 -8.06 -16.43
CA TYR A 207 8.74 -7.90 -15.89
C TYR A 207 8.82 -8.48 -14.49
N SER A 208 9.87 -9.25 -14.21
CA SER A 208 10.02 -9.95 -12.93
C SER A 208 11.33 -9.62 -12.23
N VAL A 209 11.25 -9.50 -10.90
CA VAL A 209 12.40 -9.26 -10.02
C VAL A 209 12.21 -9.99 -8.69
N GLN A 210 13.31 -10.48 -8.11
CA GLN A 210 13.30 -11.04 -6.77
C GLN A 210 13.54 -9.93 -5.73
N VAL A 211 12.63 -9.84 -4.76
CA VAL A 211 12.68 -8.86 -3.68
C VAL A 211 13.07 -9.56 -2.39
N THR A 212 14.21 -9.19 -1.83
CA THR A 212 14.65 -9.66 -0.51
C THR A 212 14.11 -8.76 0.59
N LYS A 213 13.77 -9.35 1.74
CA LYS A 213 13.35 -8.65 2.96
C LYS A 213 14.35 -7.55 3.30
N ASN A 214 13.91 -6.31 3.14
CA ASN A 214 14.69 -5.11 3.45
C ASN A 214 13.75 -4.06 4.02
N VAL A 215 13.20 -4.36 5.21
CA VAL A 215 12.14 -3.57 5.81
C VAL A 215 12.72 -2.35 6.48
N ILE A 216 12.16 -1.18 6.17
CA ILE A 216 12.45 0.03 6.93
C ILE A 216 11.74 -0.10 8.27
N LYS A 217 12.49 0.06 9.37
CA LYS A 217 11.95 -0.04 10.75
C LYS A 217 10.64 0.73 10.95
N LYS A 218 10.48 1.88 10.31
CA LYS A 218 9.25 2.71 10.34
C LYS A 218 7.99 1.98 9.85
N TYR A 219 8.12 1.08 8.88
CA TYR A 219 7.00 0.40 8.24
C TYR A 219 6.94 -1.09 8.56
N ASP A 220 7.83 -1.60 9.42
CA ASP A 220 7.83 -3.02 9.79
C ASP A 220 6.48 -3.45 10.38
N PRO A 221 5.91 -4.59 9.95
CA PRO A 221 6.48 -5.63 9.08
C PRO A 221 6.28 -5.45 7.56
N ASP A 222 5.72 -4.33 7.10
CA ASP A 222 5.41 -4.10 5.68
C ASP A 222 6.60 -3.57 4.88
N GLN A 223 6.75 -4.11 3.68
CA GLN A 223 7.58 -3.55 2.61
C GLN A 223 6.69 -3.25 1.40
N TYR A 224 6.78 -2.02 0.90
CA TYR A 224 6.03 -1.58 -0.26
C TYR A 224 6.95 -1.53 -1.48
N ILE A 225 6.54 -2.22 -2.53
CA ILE A 225 7.22 -2.27 -3.81
C ILE A 225 6.35 -1.53 -4.82
N PHE A 226 6.93 -0.60 -5.56
CA PHE A 226 6.25 0.21 -6.55
C PHE A 226 6.71 -0.23 -7.94
N CYS A 227 5.76 -0.54 -8.81
CA CYS A 227 6.00 -0.61 -10.24
C CYS A 227 5.49 0.68 -10.86
N ALA A 228 6.27 1.31 -11.72
CA ALA A 228 5.89 2.53 -12.41
C ALA A 228 6.26 2.48 -13.90
N SER A 229 5.36 2.96 -14.74
CA SER A 229 5.53 3.10 -16.19
C SER A 229 4.57 4.15 -16.70
N HIS A 230 5.04 5.05 -17.58
CA HIS A 230 4.20 6.02 -18.31
C HIS A 230 3.06 6.65 -17.47
N GLN A 231 3.42 7.35 -16.39
CA GLN A 231 2.50 8.00 -15.42
C GLN A 231 1.59 7.07 -14.60
N ASP A 232 1.54 5.79 -14.93
CA ASP A 232 0.82 4.78 -14.18
C ASP A 232 1.72 4.10 -13.15
N SER A 233 1.09 3.60 -12.09
CA SER A 233 1.78 2.91 -11.00
C SER A 233 0.90 1.82 -10.42
N VAL A 234 1.53 0.75 -9.93
CA VAL A 234 0.90 -0.21 -9.02
C VAL A 234 1.82 -0.42 -7.83
N THR A 235 1.21 -0.61 -6.66
CA THR A 235 1.90 -0.98 -5.44
C THR A 235 1.61 -2.41 -5.06
N ILE A 236 2.67 -3.07 -4.63
CA ILE A 236 2.69 -4.41 -4.09
C ILE A 236 3.09 -4.30 -2.61
N GLN A 237 2.23 -4.78 -1.73
CA GLN A 237 2.53 -4.86 -0.30
C GLN A 237 3.04 -6.26 0.05
N ILE A 238 4.22 -6.33 0.66
CA ILE A 238 4.76 -7.56 1.23
C ILE A 238 4.76 -7.41 2.75
N VAL A 239 4.09 -8.31 3.44
CA VAL A 239 4.05 -8.39 4.90
C VAL A 239 4.97 -9.52 5.31
N TRP A 240 6.08 -9.17 5.95
CA TRP A 240 7.05 -10.18 6.37
C TRP A 240 6.67 -10.72 7.75
N GLY A 241 6.49 -12.03 7.85
CA GLY A 241 6.31 -12.70 9.13
C GLY A 241 7.49 -12.46 10.05
N GLN A 242 7.20 -12.40 11.35
CA GLN A 242 8.24 -12.54 12.37
C GLN A 242 8.61 -14.02 12.44
N HIS A 243 9.91 -14.33 12.36
CA HIS A 243 10.38 -15.63 12.82
C HIS A 243 9.94 -15.76 14.28
N PRO A 244 9.31 -16.88 14.70
CA PRO A 244 9.42 -17.24 16.09
C PRO A 244 10.92 -17.42 16.34
N SER A 245 11.52 -16.49 17.07
CA SER A 245 12.83 -16.70 17.67
C SER A 245 12.73 -18.05 18.35
N ARG A 246 13.53 -19.04 17.90
CA ARG A 246 13.67 -20.30 18.61
C ARG A 246 14.15 -19.93 20.01
N LEU A 247 13.24 -19.98 20.98
CA LEU A 247 13.56 -20.12 22.40
C LEU A 247 14.26 -21.47 22.59
#